data_AF-J5QTT6-F1
#
_entry.id   AF-J5QTT6-F1
#
_cell.length_a   1.000
_cell.length_b   1.000
_cell.length_c   1.000
_cell.angle_alpha   90.00
_cell.angle_beta   90.00
_cell.angle_gamma   90.00
#
_symmetry.space_group_name_H-M   'P 1'
#
loop_
_entity.id
_entity.type
_entity.pdbx_description
1 polymer ?
#
loop_
_entity_poly.entity_id
_entity_poly.type
_entity_poly.pdbx_seq_one_letter_code
_entity_poly.pdbx_strand_id
1 'polypeptide(L)'
;MANDVPTSFKLNTGASIPAVGLGTGSRSRARLLLHIQNEHPEQRTLAGMSQKAENAEDASGHNTPHTIPHPPTSLADVKRLACSQERIPIFGLRARVCRSGWNRVDGWSGFKLGGWDWDCNENEVGQGIKDSGVPRKDIFLTSKLWCTYHDRVEECLEKTLAALQTDYLDLYLVHWPVRTVENGTNEMFPVKEDGSRNIDRQWDQADTWRAMEKVLASGKVKAIGVSNFSKLYLERLSKTWKTVPAVNQVELHPYNPQHGLKAYCDEKGIVLEAYSPLGSNDSPLHEDPVVQAVAKKHDVSPATVLISYQVNRGVVVLPKSVTPSRIDANAKVIKLDADDMKQLDGLAADGKQRRFVSPPWGTDFGYDDWFGPDNKDAPEGTVFESRGETFA
;
A
#
# COMPACT_ATOMS: atom_id res chain seq x y z
N MET A 1 22.58 28.01 -2.29
CA MET A 1 21.67 27.65 -1.19
C MET A 1 21.06 26.31 -1.56
N ALA A 2 21.42 25.24 -0.85
CA ALA A 2 20.93 23.90 -1.16
C ALA A 2 19.41 23.87 -0.98
N ASN A 3 18.69 23.67 -2.08
CA ASN A 3 17.24 23.50 -2.06
C ASN A 3 16.97 22.07 -1.59
N ASP A 4 17.00 21.86 -0.27
CA ASP A 4 16.81 20.54 0.32
C ASP A 4 15.38 20.03 0.06
N VAL A 5 15.29 18.76 -0.33
CA VAL A 5 14.01 18.06 -0.49
C VAL A 5 13.35 17.91 0.89
N PRO A 6 12.04 18.14 1.04
CA PRO A 6 11.38 18.04 2.33
C PRO A 6 11.50 16.63 2.92
N THR A 7 11.95 16.53 4.17
CA THR A 7 12.02 15.28 4.93
C THR A 7 10.72 14.97 5.68
N SER A 8 9.83 15.95 5.80
CA SER A 8 8.49 15.81 6.36
C SER A 8 7.52 16.83 5.78
N PHE A 9 6.23 16.54 5.90
CA PHE A 9 5.13 17.45 5.55
C PHE A 9 4.32 17.82 6.78
N LYS A 10 3.69 18.99 6.75
CA LYS A 10 2.76 19.44 7.79
C LYS A 10 1.35 19.00 7.44
N LEU A 11 0.70 18.33 8.38
CA LEU A 11 -0.72 18.01 8.31
C LEU A 11 -1.54 19.23 8.72
N ASN A 12 -2.80 19.30 8.30
CA ASN A 12 -3.76 20.32 8.73
C ASN A 12 -4.03 20.31 10.26
N THR A 13 -3.62 19.26 10.96
CA THR A 13 -3.64 19.16 12.42
C THR A 13 -2.45 19.87 13.10
N GLY A 14 -1.47 20.35 12.32
CA GLY A 14 -0.19 20.89 12.80
C GLY A 14 0.89 19.81 13.04
N ALA A 15 0.51 18.53 13.04
CA ALA A 15 1.46 17.42 13.17
C ALA A 15 2.41 17.34 11.96
N SER A 16 3.60 16.78 12.17
CA SER A 16 4.57 16.50 11.10
C SER A 16 4.50 15.03 10.73
N ILE A 17 4.43 14.74 9.43
CA ILE A 17 4.47 13.39 8.88
C ILE A 17 5.74 13.19 8.05
N PRO A 18 6.54 12.13 8.28
CA PRO A 18 7.73 11.87 7.46
C PRO A 18 7.37 11.73 5.98
N ALA A 19 8.19 12.35 5.11
CA ALA A 19 7.95 12.39 3.67
C ALA A 19 8.06 10.99 3.01
N VAL A 20 8.88 10.11 3.59
CA VAL A 20 9.02 8.72 3.17
C VAL A 20 8.72 7.82 4.37
N GLY A 21 7.87 6.81 4.17
CA GLY A 21 7.54 5.80 5.19
C GLY A 21 7.62 4.38 4.64
N LEU A 22 7.76 3.39 5.51
CA LEU A 22 7.83 2.00 5.09
C LEU A 22 6.41 1.41 4.99
N GLY A 23 6.00 1.04 3.78
CA GLY A 23 4.75 0.30 3.55
C GLY A 23 4.95 -1.19 3.81
N THR A 24 4.05 -1.82 4.58
CA THR A 24 4.20 -3.23 4.99
C THR A 24 3.27 -4.23 4.25
N GLY A 25 2.56 -3.78 3.20
CA GLY A 25 1.46 -4.52 2.54
C GLY A 25 1.74 -6.00 2.19
N SER A 26 0.71 -6.87 2.21
CA SER A 26 0.85 -8.33 2.19
C SER A 26 0.95 -8.93 0.79
N ARG A 27 1.97 -9.77 0.57
CA ARG A 27 2.00 -10.92 -0.36
C ARG A 27 3.22 -11.80 -0.05
N SER A 28 3.23 -12.48 1.09
CA SER A 28 4.17 -13.59 1.36
C SER A 28 3.66 -14.41 2.55
N ARG A 29 3.25 -15.67 2.34
CA ARG A 29 2.97 -16.63 3.44
C ARG A 29 4.27 -17.31 3.88
N ALA A 30 4.50 -17.46 5.18
CA ALA A 30 5.40 -18.50 5.71
C ALA A 30 4.98 -18.96 7.11
N ARG A 31 4.78 -20.29 7.28
CA ARG A 31 4.71 -20.95 8.60
C ARG A 31 6.10 -21.01 9.24
N LEU A 32 6.21 -20.75 10.54
CA LEU A 32 7.44 -20.95 11.32
C LEU A 32 7.41 -22.33 12.02
N LEU A 33 8.47 -23.13 11.83
CA LEU A 33 8.81 -24.27 12.67
C LEU A 33 9.97 -23.84 13.57
N LEU A 34 9.78 -23.94 14.88
CA LEU A 34 10.76 -23.58 15.90
C LEU A 34 11.90 -24.62 15.90
N HIS A 35 13.15 -24.19 15.76
CA HIS A 35 14.28 -24.92 16.32
C HIS A 35 15.18 -23.94 17.07
N ILE A 36 15.17 -24.09 18.39
CA ILE A 36 16.09 -23.44 19.32
C ILE A 36 17.43 -24.16 19.16
N GLN A 37 18.47 -23.46 18.71
CA GLN A 37 19.84 -23.86 19.04
C GLN A 37 20.52 -22.68 19.73
N ASN A 38 20.60 -22.82 21.05
CA ASN A 38 21.53 -22.07 21.88
C ASN A 38 22.95 -22.47 21.45
N GLU A 39 23.76 -21.49 21.06
CA GLU A 39 25.18 -21.69 20.85
C GLU A 39 25.86 -21.90 22.22
N HIS A 40 26.36 -23.11 22.47
CA HIS A 40 27.44 -23.36 23.41
C HIS A 40 28.69 -23.76 22.60
N PRO A 41 29.86 -23.15 22.85
CA PRO A 41 31.07 -23.46 22.12
C PRO A 41 31.76 -24.65 22.81
N GLU A 42 31.49 -25.87 22.36
CA GLU A 42 32.37 -27.04 22.52
C GLU A 42 31.68 -28.27 21.91
N GLN A 43 31.95 -28.55 20.63
CA GLN A 43 32.11 -29.90 20.06
C GLN A 43 32.36 -29.78 18.56
N ARG A 44 33.65 -29.82 18.18
CA ARG A 44 34.09 -30.26 16.86
C ARG A 44 33.79 -31.76 16.70
N THR A 45 33.85 -32.19 15.45
CA THR A 45 33.87 -33.57 14.92
C THR A 45 32.52 -34.25 14.77
N LEU A 46 32.04 -34.37 13.53
CA LEU A 46 32.05 -35.62 12.76
C LEU A 46 31.39 -35.42 11.37
N ALA A 47 32.08 -35.94 10.34
CA ALA A 47 31.62 -36.30 8.99
C ALA A 47 31.04 -35.17 8.09
N GLY A 48 31.62 -34.73 6.97
CA GLY A 48 32.60 -35.37 6.09
C GLY A 48 31.97 -36.53 5.30
N MET A 49 31.46 -36.28 4.09
CA MET A 49 31.57 -37.17 2.90
C MET A 49 30.75 -36.70 1.68
N SER A 50 31.43 -36.68 0.52
CA SER A 50 30.96 -36.72 -0.90
C SER A 50 30.32 -35.43 -1.48
N GLN A 51 30.87 -34.66 -2.45
CA GLN A 51 31.68 -34.92 -3.67
C GLN A 51 30.88 -35.74 -4.70
N LYS A 52 30.67 -35.43 -6.00
CA LYS A 52 31.27 -34.62 -7.11
C LYS A 52 30.18 -34.57 -8.23
N ALA A 53 29.93 -33.47 -8.96
CA ALA A 53 30.51 -33.04 -10.26
C ALA A 53 29.88 -33.63 -11.55
N GLU A 54 30.01 -32.83 -12.64
CA GLU A 54 29.81 -33.05 -14.11
C GLU A 54 28.55 -32.37 -14.71
N ASN A 55 28.63 -31.26 -15.48
CA ASN A 55 29.14 -31.01 -16.88
C ASN A 55 28.33 -31.78 -17.96
N ALA A 56 27.98 -31.32 -19.16
CA ALA A 56 27.98 -30.07 -19.95
C ALA A 56 27.12 -30.33 -21.24
N GLU A 57 26.69 -29.26 -21.94
CA GLU A 57 26.37 -29.11 -23.39
C GLU A 57 25.57 -30.20 -24.18
N ASP A 58 24.52 -29.84 -24.94
CA ASP A 58 24.59 -29.39 -26.34
C ASP A 58 23.18 -29.17 -26.98
N ALA A 59 23.14 -28.45 -28.11
CA ALA A 59 21.98 -27.86 -28.79
C ALA A 59 21.17 -28.78 -29.72
N SER A 60 19.88 -28.45 -29.95
CA SER A 60 19.22 -28.41 -31.27
C SER A 60 17.75 -28.00 -31.15
N GLY A 61 17.34 -27.03 -31.97
CA GLY A 61 16.03 -26.38 -31.87
C GLY A 61 14.89 -27.17 -32.47
N HIS A 62 13.65 -26.81 -32.10
CA HIS A 62 12.44 -26.99 -32.90
C HIS A 62 11.50 -25.80 -32.67
N ASN A 63 11.01 -25.27 -33.79
CA ASN A 63 10.13 -24.13 -33.97
C ASN A 63 8.68 -24.55 -33.65
N THR A 64 7.97 -23.88 -32.73
CA THR A 64 6.49 -23.95 -32.62
C THR A 64 5.92 -22.58 -32.18
N PRO A 65 4.68 -22.24 -32.62
CA PRO A 65 4.25 -20.86 -32.77
C PRO A 65 3.73 -20.22 -31.48
N HIS A 66 3.94 -18.91 -31.38
CA HIS A 66 3.33 -18.05 -30.37
C HIS A 66 1.81 -18.19 -30.38
N THR A 67 1.29 -18.86 -29.35
CA THR A 67 -0.14 -18.81 -29.00
C THR A 67 -0.31 -17.80 -27.88
N ILE A 68 -1.17 -16.81 -28.13
CA ILE A 68 -1.64 -15.85 -27.13
C ILE A 68 -2.47 -16.64 -26.11
N PRO A 69 -2.18 -16.59 -24.79
CA PRO A 69 -2.99 -17.34 -23.84
C PRO A 69 -4.37 -16.69 -23.71
N HIS A 70 -5.40 -17.48 -23.99
CA HIS A 70 -6.79 -17.19 -23.62
C HIS A 70 -6.94 -17.11 -22.09
N PRO A 71 -7.94 -16.36 -21.57
CA PRO A 71 -8.17 -16.25 -20.14
C PRO A 71 -8.54 -17.61 -19.52
N PRO A 72 -8.10 -17.91 -18.29
CA PRO A 72 -8.32 -19.20 -17.65
C PRO A 72 -9.81 -19.41 -17.35
N THR A 73 -10.36 -20.54 -17.77
CA THR A 73 -11.77 -20.92 -17.64
C THR A 73 -12.04 -21.93 -16.52
N SER A 74 -11.05 -22.25 -15.67
CA SER A 74 -11.25 -23.18 -14.55
C SER A 74 -10.42 -22.89 -13.29
N LEU A 75 -10.99 -23.25 -12.13
CA LEU A 75 -10.38 -23.14 -10.79
C LEU A 75 -9.12 -24.02 -10.62
N ALA A 76 -8.89 -24.99 -11.50
CA ALA A 76 -7.74 -25.89 -11.45
C ALA A 76 -6.48 -25.27 -12.07
N ASP A 77 -6.63 -24.39 -13.06
CA ASP A 77 -5.50 -23.74 -13.76
C ASP A 77 -4.83 -22.66 -12.90
N VAL A 78 -5.58 -22.08 -11.95
CA VAL A 78 -5.08 -21.13 -10.94
C VAL A 78 -4.08 -21.79 -9.96
N LYS A 79 -4.17 -23.11 -9.74
CA LYS A 79 -3.33 -23.80 -8.74
C LYS A 79 -1.89 -24.06 -9.19
N ARG A 80 -1.59 -24.02 -10.49
CA ARG A 80 -0.27 -24.42 -11.03
C ARG A 80 0.77 -23.30 -11.12
N LEU A 81 0.37 -22.04 -10.94
CA LEU A 81 1.27 -20.87 -10.95
C LEU A 81 1.84 -20.51 -9.56
N ALA A 82 1.44 -21.23 -8.51
CA ALA A 82 1.85 -20.96 -7.13
C ALA A 82 2.93 -21.94 -6.66
N CYS A 83 4.17 -21.78 -7.11
CA CYS A 83 5.33 -22.35 -6.41
C CYS A 83 6.66 -21.70 -6.85
N SER A 84 7.07 -20.63 -6.16
CA SER A 84 8.47 -20.43 -5.81
C SER A 84 8.53 -19.95 -4.36
N GLN A 85 9.29 -20.69 -3.57
CA GLN A 85 9.36 -20.59 -2.12
C GLN A 85 10.43 -19.58 -1.75
N GLU A 86 10.06 -18.45 -1.15
CA GLU A 86 10.98 -17.68 -0.30
C GLU A 86 10.25 -17.18 0.95
N ARG A 87 10.85 -17.46 2.12
CA ARG A 87 10.36 -17.10 3.45
C ARG A 87 10.91 -15.74 3.85
N ILE A 88 10.12 -14.95 4.59
CA ILE A 88 10.59 -13.77 5.32
C ILE A 88 11.29 -14.26 6.60
N PRO A 89 12.56 -13.91 6.86
CA PRO A 89 13.07 -13.85 8.21
C PRO A 89 12.56 -12.54 8.82
N ILE A 90 11.57 -12.61 9.72
CA ILE A 90 11.15 -11.48 10.58
C ILE A 90 12.33 -10.95 11.43
N PHE A 91 13.44 -11.70 11.47
CA PHE A 91 14.72 -11.28 12.04
C PHE A 91 15.46 -10.18 11.25
N GLY A 92 15.14 -9.95 9.96
CA GLY A 92 15.73 -8.85 9.16
C GLY A 92 15.18 -7.46 9.51
N LEU A 93 14.03 -7.41 10.21
CA LEU A 93 13.47 -6.21 10.82
C LEU A 93 14.07 -5.92 12.21
N ARG A 94 15.07 -6.69 12.67
CA ARG A 94 15.80 -6.38 13.91
C ARG A 94 16.53 -5.05 13.75
N ALA A 95 16.04 -4.03 14.46
CA ALA A 95 16.80 -2.84 14.85
C ALA A 95 17.61 -2.18 13.72
N ARG A 96 17.11 -2.23 12.47
CA ARG A 96 17.75 -1.54 11.33
C ARG A 96 16.83 -0.54 10.65
N VAL A 97 15.52 -0.78 10.64
CA VAL A 97 14.51 0.22 10.23
C VAL A 97 14.72 1.55 10.99
N CYS A 98 15.02 1.51 12.29
CA CYS A 98 15.28 2.74 13.04
C CYS A 98 16.76 3.14 13.21
N ARG A 99 17.73 2.30 12.80
CA ARG A 99 19.16 2.70 12.79
C ARG A 99 19.55 3.45 11.52
N SER A 100 18.79 3.33 10.42
CA SER A 100 18.99 4.06 9.17
C SER A 100 18.08 5.29 9.00
N GLY A 101 17.36 5.71 10.05
CA GLY A 101 16.58 6.96 10.07
C GLY A 101 15.13 6.85 9.63
N TRP A 102 14.56 5.65 9.51
CA TRP A 102 13.12 5.49 9.24
C TRP A 102 12.30 5.61 10.51
N ASN A 103 11.48 6.66 10.57
CA ASN A 103 10.60 6.97 11.71
C ASN A 103 9.11 6.75 11.37
N ARG A 104 8.78 5.96 10.35
CA ARG A 104 7.39 5.71 9.93
C ARG A 104 7.15 4.28 9.45
N VAL A 105 6.10 3.65 9.99
CA VAL A 105 5.60 2.33 9.60
C VAL A 105 4.09 2.41 9.36
N ASP A 106 3.63 1.84 8.24
CA ASP A 106 2.21 1.71 7.93
C ASP A 106 1.78 0.24 8.12
N GLY A 107 0.96 -0.04 9.11
CA GLY A 107 0.41 -1.36 9.40
C GLY A 107 -0.89 -1.63 8.63
N TRP A 108 -1.16 -2.89 8.29
CA TRP A 108 -2.43 -3.29 7.66
C TRP A 108 -3.36 -3.96 8.68
N SER A 109 -4.46 -3.27 8.99
CA SER A 109 -5.60 -3.78 9.74
C SER A 109 -6.37 -4.92 9.05
N GLY A 110 -6.58 -6.00 9.78
CA GLY A 110 -7.61 -7.00 9.56
C GLY A 110 -7.54 -8.07 10.64
N PHE A 111 -8.56 -8.92 10.73
CA PHE A 111 -8.77 -9.77 11.90
C PHE A 111 -8.35 -11.22 11.68
N LYS A 112 -8.04 -11.90 12.80
CA LYS A 112 -7.81 -13.34 12.86
C LYS A 112 -8.79 -13.98 13.84
N LEU A 113 -9.80 -14.67 13.33
CA LEU A 113 -10.49 -15.76 14.04
C LEU A 113 -10.71 -16.92 13.06
N GLY A 114 -10.30 -18.13 13.45
CA GLY A 114 -10.67 -19.37 12.73
C GLY A 114 -9.93 -19.66 11.41
N GLY A 115 -8.70 -20.16 11.50
CA GLY A 115 -8.19 -21.19 10.56
C GLY A 115 -7.84 -20.82 9.11
N TRP A 116 -7.94 -19.55 8.67
CA TRP A 116 -7.59 -19.16 7.30
C TRP A 116 -6.76 -17.86 7.25
N ASP A 117 -5.48 -17.97 6.89
CA ASP A 117 -4.51 -16.86 6.85
C ASP A 117 -4.70 -15.94 5.61
N TRP A 118 -5.25 -14.75 5.83
CA TRP A 118 -4.98 -13.53 5.07
C TRP A 118 -4.32 -12.54 6.04
N ASP A 119 -2.99 -12.48 6.02
CA ASP A 119 -2.16 -11.91 7.07
C ASP A 119 -2.33 -10.40 7.25
N CYS A 120 -2.89 -10.07 8.40
CA CYS A 120 -2.97 -8.74 8.99
C CYS A 120 -1.75 -8.62 9.89
N ASN A 121 -0.80 -7.77 9.49
CA ASN A 121 0.55 -7.79 10.03
C ASN A 121 0.74 -6.88 11.25
N GLU A 122 -0.36 -6.39 11.84
CA GLU A 122 -0.32 -5.48 12.98
C GLU A 122 0.35 -6.10 14.21
N ASN A 123 0.15 -7.40 14.44
CA ASN A 123 0.82 -8.11 15.54
C ASN A 123 2.34 -8.15 15.34
N GLU A 124 2.79 -8.47 14.13
CA GLU A 124 4.20 -8.53 13.76
C GLU A 124 4.85 -7.13 13.76
N VAL A 125 4.10 -6.10 13.33
CA VAL A 125 4.54 -4.70 13.40
C VAL A 125 4.67 -4.26 14.85
N GLY A 126 3.68 -4.54 15.71
CA GLY A 126 3.73 -4.24 17.14
C GLY A 126 4.92 -4.90 17.82
N GLN A 127 5.13 -6.19 17.53
CA GLN A 127 6.31 -6.90 18.03
C GLN A 127 7.62 -6.31 17.49
N GLY A 128 7.68 -5.96 16.20
CA GLY A 128 8.84 -5.32 15.59
C GLY A 128 9.18 -3.96 16.21
N ILE A 129 8.18 -3.14 16.54
CA ILE A 129 8.36 -1.87 17.25
C ILE A 129 8.94 -2.14 18.64
N LYS A 130 8.38 -3.09 19.40
CA LYS A 130 8.86 -3.46 20.73
C LYS A 130 10.31 -3.96 20.69
N ASP A 131 10.61 -4.85 19.76
CA ASP A 131 11.95 -5.44 19.59
C ASP A 131 13.00 -4.42 19.11
N SER A 132 12.57 -3.34 18.44
CA SER A 132 13.47 -2.28 18.00
C SER A 132 14.09 -1.48 19.16
N GLY A 133 13.41 -1.44 20.31
CA GLY A 133 13.78 -0.61 21.46
C GLY A 133 13.61 0.90 21.24
N VAL A 134 13.04 1.33 20.11
CA VAL A 134 12.82 2.75 19.80
C VAL A 134 11.60 3.27 20.57
N PRO A 135 11.68 4.44 21.22
CA PRO A 135 10.52 5.00 21.91
C PRO A 135 9.33 5.18 20.96
N ARG A 136 8.14 4.73 21.37
CA ARG A 136 6.91 4.81 20.55
C ARG A 136 6.61 6.22 20.04
N LYS A 137 6.94 7.26 20.82
CA LYS A 137 6.77 8.68 20.45
C LYS A 137 7.63 9.13 19.26
N ASP A 138 8.69 8.40 18.95
CA ASP A 138 9.62 8.71 17.85
C ASP A 138 9.24 7.97 16.55
N ILE A 139 8.17 7.17 16.59
CA ILE A 139 7.63 6.43 15.43
C ILE A 139 6.29 7.05 15.05
N PHE A 140 6.12 7.40 13.77
CA PHE A 140 4.82 7.74 13.20
C PHE A 140 4.13 6.45 12.74
N LEU A 141 3.05 6.05 13.41
CA LEU A 141 2.34 4.81 13.13
C LEU A 141 0.97 5.08 12.51
N THR A 142 0.74 4.51 11.33
CA THR A 142 -0.54 4.55 10.61
C THR A 142 -1.20 3.18 10.62
N SER A 143 -2.53 3.16 10.81
CA SER A 143 -3.38 2.00 10.51
C SER A 143 -4.71 2.47 9.90
N LYS A 144 -5.61 1.54 9.57
CA LYS A 144 -6.78 1.78 8.73
C LYS A 144 -8.03 1.09 9.28
N LEU A 145 -9.19 1.62 8.93
CA LEU A 145 -10.51 1.05 9.16
C LEU A 145 -10.91 0.25 7.93
N TRP A 146 -11.14 -1.05 8.08
CA TRP A 146 -11.54 -1.92 6.98
C TRP A 146 -13.03 -1.83 6.64
N CYS A 147 -13.40 -2.22 5.41
CA CYS A 147 -14.74 -2.08 4.82
C CYS A 147 -15.88 -2.70 5.66
N THR A 148 -15.61 -3.77 6.42
CA THR A 148 -16.60 -4.46 7.27
C THR A 148 -16.84 -3.79 8.63
N TYR A 149 -16.12 -2.71 8.94
CA TYR A 149 -16.18 -2.00 10.22
C TYR A 149 -16.65 -0.55 10.10
N HIS A 150 -17.20 -0.15 8.94
CA HIS A 150 -17.67 1.23 8.70
C HIS A 150 -18.73 1.72 9.71
N ASP A 151 -19.44 0.81 10.36
CA ASP A 151 -20.43 1.04 11.42
C ASP A 151 -19.89 0.81 12.84
N ARG A 152 -18.67 0.26 12.96
CA ARG A 152 -18.03 -0.19 14.21
C ARG A 152 -16.60 0.34 14.32
N VAL A 153 -16.41 1.62 14.05
CA VAL A 153 -15.09 2.27 13.96
C VAL A 153 -14.29 2.14 15.26
N GLU A 154 -14.90 2.42 16.41
CA GLU A 154 -14.24 2.32 17.71
C GLU A 154 -13.81 0.89 18.02
N GLU A 155 -14.66 -0.11 17.73
CA GLU A 155 -14.32 -1.52 17.89
C GLU A 155 -13.10 -1.91 17.04
N CYS A 156 -13.06 -1.48 15.77
CA CYS A 156 -11.92 -1.76 14.90
C CYS A 156 -10.63 -1.14 15.44
N LEU A 157 -10.71 0.12 15.92
CA LEU A 157 -9.56 0.82 16.48
C LEU A 157 -9.02 0.11 17.72
N GLU A 158 -9.88 -0.30 18.67
CA GLU A 158 -9.44 -1.01 19.88
C GLU A 158 -8.68 -2.30 19.53
N LYS A 159 -9.21 -3.06 18.57
CA LYS A 159 -8.55 -4.29 18.14
C LYS A 159 -7.20 -4.01 17.46
N THR A 160 -7.12 -2.96 16.64
CA THR A 160 -5.86 -2.51 16.01
C THR A 160 -4.83 -2.08 17.06
N LEU A 161 -5.23 -1.30 18.06
CA LEU A 161 -4.35 -0.87 19.15
C LEU A 161 -3.83 -2.06 19.97
N ALA A 162 -4.70 -3.03 20.25
CA ALA A 162 -4.33 -4.26 20.94
C ALA A 162 -3.31 -5.09 20.12
N ALA A 163 -3.55 -5.26 18.81
CA ALA A 163 -2.64 -5.99 17.92
C ALA A 163 -1.28 -5.30 17.81
N LEU A 164 -1.26 -3.97 17.66
CA LEU A 164 -0.04 -3.17 17.59
C LEU A 164 0.65 -3.00 18.95
N GLN A 165 0.02 -3.42 20.05
CA GLN A 165 0.53 -3.29 21.41
C GLN A 165 0.88 -1.82 21.77
N THR A 166 0.01 -0.88 21.41
CA THR A 166 0.20 0.56 21.62
C THR A 166 -1.10 1.22 22.06
N ASP A 167 -1.04 2.31 22.82
CA ASP A 167 -2.23 3.01 23.32
C ASP A 167 -2.79 4.05 22.34
N TYR A 168 -2.01 4.41 21.31
CA TYR A 168 -2.42 5.39 20.32
C TYR A 168 -1.83 5.14 18.92
N LEU A 169 -2.48 5.72 17.91
CA LEU A 169 -1.98 5.89 16.53
C LEU A 169 -1.69 7.35 16.22
N ASP A 170 -0.70 7.59 15.35
CA ASP A 170 -0.44 8.95 14.86
C ASP A 170 -1.42 9.32 13.73
N LEU A 171 -1.87 8.33 12.94
CA LEU A 171 -2.84 8.49 11.87
C LEU A 171 -3.75 7.26 11.74
N TYR A 172 -5.06 7.47 11.63
CA TYR A 172 -6.04 6.41 11.35
C TYR A 172 -6.88 6.74 10.11
N LEU A 173 -6.93 5.83 9.14
CA LEU A 173 -7.52 6.09 7.83
C LEU A 173 -8.78 5.26 7.57
N VAL A 174 -9.82 5.81 6.94
CA VAL A 174 -10.85 4.98 6.28
C VAL A 174 -10.22 4.31 5.06
N HIS A 175 -10.09 2.98 5.02
CA HIS A 175 -9.27 2.29 4.00
C HIS A 175 -9.88 2.39 2.60
N TRP A 176 -11.20 2.27 2.48
CA TRP A 176 -11.92 2.37 1.21
C TRP A 176 -13.24 3.11 1.43
N PRO A 177 -13.75 3.87 0.45
CA PRO A 177 -15.06 4.52 0.55
C PRO A 177 -16.23 3.54 0.30
N VAL A 178 -16.17 2.32 0.85
CA VAL A 178 -17.20 1.30 0.65
C VAL A 178 -17.45 0.49 1.92
N ARG A 179 -18.71 0.36 2.31
CA ARG A 179 -19.12 -0.55 3.37
C ARG A 179 -19.47 -1.91 2.80
N THR A 180 -18.89 -2.96 3.36
CA THR A 180 -19.29 -4.34 3.11
C THR A 180 -19.93 -4.96 4.34
N VAL A 181 -20.93 -5.82 4.15
CA VAL A 181 -21.69 -6.45 5.23
C VAL A 181 -21.31 -7.92 5.36
N GLU A 182 -20.92 -8.33 6.55
CA GLU A 182 -20.65 -9.72 6.86
C GLU A 182 -21.94 -10.56 6.68
N ASN A 183 -21.82 -11.69 5.98
CA ASN A 183 -22.91 -12.65 5.77
C ASN A 183 -22.45 -14.10 5.96
N GLY A 184 -21.36 -14.30 6.70
CA GLY A 184 -20.76 -15.61 6.98
C GLY A 184 -19.91 -16.20 5.84
N THR A 185 -19.87 -15.60 4.64
CA THR A 185 -19.05 -16.10 3.52
C THR A 185 -17.56 -15.82 3.69
N ASN A 186 -17.22 -14.62 4.17
CA ASN A 186 -15.87 -14.18 4.49
C ASN A 186 -15.90 -12.93 5.38
N GLU A 187 -15.03 -12.85 6.39
CA GLU A 187 -14.99 -11.72 7.34
C GLU A 187 -14.44 -10.41 6.74
N MET A 188 -13.52 -10.51 5.77
CA MET A 188 -12.86 -9.35 5.16
C MET A 188 -13.48 -8.99 3.80
N PHE A 189 -13.99 -10.00 3.12
CA PHE A 189 -14.35 -9.95 1.71
C PHE A 189 -15.69 -10.65 1.47
N PRO A 190 -16.75 -10.30 2.21
CA PRO A 190 -18.03 -11.00 2.09
C PRO A 190 -18.57 -10.88 0.66
N VAL A 191 -19.13 -11.98 0.16
CA VAL A 191 -19.69 -12.09 -1.19
C VAL A 191 -21.15 -12.51 -1.14
N LYS A 192 -21.93 -12.10 -2.14
CA LYS A 192 -23.30 -12.56 -2.37
C LYS A 192 -23.28 -13.92 -3.08
N GLU A 193 -24.46 -14.52 -3.27
CA GLU A 193 -24.63 -15.79 -3.98
C GLU A 193 -24.10 -15.74 -5.43
N ASP A 194 -24.20 -14.58 -6.08
CA ASP A 194 -23.69 -14.33 -7.44
C ASP A 194 -22.16 -14.15 -7.52
N GLY A 195 -21.46 -14.20 -6.38
CA GLY A 195 -20.01 -14.01 -6.27
C GLY A 195 -19.56 -12.54 -6.20
N SER A 196 -20.45 -11.56 -6.36
CA SER A 196 -20.15 -10.14 -6.19
C SER A 196 -19.96 -9.76 -4.72
N ARG A 197 -19.34 -8.61 -4.44
CA ARG A 197 -19.14 -8.12 -3.07
C ARG A 197 -20.48 -7.82 -2.38
N ASN A 198 -20.59 -8.21 -1.11
CA ASN A 198 -21.76 -7.89 -0.29
C ASN A 198 -21.69 -6.44 0.21
N ILE A 199 -21.87 -5.48 -0.70
CA ILE A 199 -21.77 -4.05 -0.44
C ILE A 199 -23.11 -3.50 0.05
N ASP A 200 -23.06 -2.72 1.12
CA ASP A 200 -24.18 -1.89 1.55
C ASP A 200 -24.12 -0.55 0.80
N ARG A 201 -24.97 -0.42 -0.23
CA ARG A 201 -25.06 0.78 -1.05
C ARG A 201 -25.90 1.89 -0.41
N GLN A 202 -26.61 1.60 0.67
CA GLN A 202 -27.43 2.59 1.39
C GLN A 202 -26.64 3.28 2.51
N TRP A 203 -25.44 2.78 2.82
CA TRP A 203 -24.60 3.35 3.86
C TRP A 203 -24.08 4.75 3.49
N ASP A 204 -24.40 5.73 4.33
CA ASP A 204 -23.82 7.07 4.23
C ASP A 204 -22.40 7.08 4.81
N GLN A 205 -21.40 7.37 3.96
CA GLN A 205 -19.99 7.47 4.40
C GLN A 205 -19.78 8.58 5.44
N ALA A 206 -20.68 9.57 5.52
CA ALA A 206 -20.64 10.58 6.56
C ALA A 206 -20.87 9.99 7.96
N ASP A 207 -21.59 8.87 8.10
CA ASP A 207 -21.74 8.17 9.40
C ASP A 207 -20.40 7.59 9.86
N THR A 208 -19.66 6.96 8.94
CA THR A 208 -18.31 6.45 9.22
C THR A 208 -17.38 7.60 9.60
N TRP A 209 -17.42 8.73 8.89
CA TRP A 209 -16.58 9.88 9.22
C TRP A 209 -16.94 10.52 10.57
N ARG A 210 -18.22 10.64 10.90
CA ARG A 210 -18.66 11.08 12.24
C ARG A 210 -18.11 10.17 13.34
N ALA A 211 -18.01 8.87 13.10
CA ALA A 211 -17.39 7.94 14.03
C ALA A 211 -15.85 8.08 14.08
N MET A 212 -15.19 8.36 12.94
CA MET A 212 -13.77 8.72 12.90
C MET A 212 -13.47 9.98 13.73
N GLU A 213 -14.33 11.00 13.65
CA GLU A 213 -14.21 12.22 14.45
C GLU A 213 -14.35 11.96 15.96
N LYS A 214 -15.20 11.01 16.36
CA LYS A 214 -15.33 10.59 17.77
C LYS A 214 -14.06 9.91 18.28
N VAL A 215 -13.45 9.02 17.50
CA VAL A 215 -12.19 8.38 17.92
C VAL A 215 -11.01 9.35 17.92
N LEU A 216 -11.03 10.40 17.09
CA LEU A 216 -10.09 11.51 17.22
C LEU A 216 -10.29 12.25 18.55
N ALA A 217 -11.54 12.56 18.91
CA ALA A 217 -11.86 13.25 20.15
C ALA A 217 -11.52 12.43 21.41
N SER A 218 -11.44 11.11 21.32
CA SER A 218 -11.03 10.25 22.44
C SER A 218 -9.52 10.32 22.75
N GLY A 219 -8.71 10.87 21.85
CA GLY A 219 -7.25 10.98 22.01
C GLY A 219 -6.47 9.70 21.67
N LYS A 220 -7.15 8.61 21.30
CA LYS A 220 -6.51 7.36 20.87
C LYS A 220 -5.88 7.45 19.47
N VAL A 221 -6.26 8.45 18.68
CA VAL A 221 -5.62 8.77 17.41
C VAL A 221 -5.28 10.26 17.38
N LYS A 222 -4.11 10.63 16.84
CA LYS A 222 -3.69 12.05 16.76
C LYS A 222 -4.18 12.76 15.50
N ALA A 223 -4.45 12.00 14.44
CA ALA A 223 -5.01 12.49 13.20
C ALA A 223 -5.88 11.40 12.55
N ILE A 224 -6.88 11.83 11.77
CA ILE A 224 -7.73 10.95 10.97
C ILE A 224 -7.64 11.36 9.51
N GLY A 225 -7.78 10.38 8.62
CA GLY A 225 -7.77 10.60 7.19
C GLY A 225 -8.56 9.55 6.44
N VAL A 226 -8.40 9.54 5.12
CA VAL A 226 -9.06 8.60 4.23
C VAL A 226 -8.04 7.94 3.30
N SER A 227 -8.46 6.89 2.61
CA SER A 227 -7.67 6.19 1.61
C SER A 227 -8.57 5.80 0.45
N ASN A 228 -8.06 5.94 -0.77
CA ASN A 228 -8.78 5.65 -2.01
C ASN A 228 -9.98 6.56 -2.32
N PHE A 229 -10.12 7.70 -1.65
CA PHE A 229 -11.21 8.64 -1.95
C PHE A 229 -10.87 9.47 -3.18
N SER A 230 -11.74 9.43 -4.20
CA SER A 230 -11.65 10.32 -5.35
C SER A 230 -12.07 11.73 -4.99
N LYS A 231 -11.88 12.69 -5.91
CA LYS A 231 -12.35 14.07 -5.74
C LYS A 231 -13.86 14.11 -5.46
N LEU A 232 -14.65 13.33 -6.20
CA LEU A 232 -16.10 13.24 -6.02
C LEU A 232 -16.47 12.81 -4.59
N TYR A 233 -15.80 11.79 -4.07
CA TYR A 233 -16.07 11.29 -2.71
C TYR A 233 -15.62 12.27 -1.63
N LEU A 234 -14.49 12.95 -1.81
CA LEU A 234 -14.05 14.02 -0.90
C LEU A 234 -15.05 15.19 -0.91
N GLU A 235 -15.52 15.61 -2.08
CA GLU A 235 -16.52 16.69 -2.20
C GLU A 235 -17.84 16.31 -1.51
N ARG A 236 -18.30 15.07 -1.67
CA ARG A 236 -19.48 14.56 -0.95
C ARG A 236 -19.27 14.58 0.56
N LEU A 237 -18.15 14.03 1.04
CA LEU A 237 -17.84 14.01 2.46
C LEU A 237 -17.71 15.43 3.04
N SER A 238 -17.17 16.37 2.24
CA SER A 238 -16.96 17.76 2.66
C SER A 238 -18.21 18.53 3.04
N LYS A 239 -19.38 18.06 2.59
CA LYS A 239 -20.66 18.67 2.93
C LYS A 239 -21.03 18.51 4.41
N THR A 240 -20.44 17.53 5.10
CA THR A 240 -20.85 17.15 6.46
C THR A 240 -19.70 16.99 7.45
N TRP A 241 -18.44 16.95 6.98
CA TRP A 241 -17.31 16.85 7.89
C TRP A 241 -17.21 18.05 8.84
N LYS A 242 -16.74 17.83 10.06
CA LYS A 242 -16.32 18.88 11.00
C LYS A 242 -14.80 18.98 11.02
N THR A 243 -14.13 17.84 10.89
CA THR A 243 -12.69 17.71 10.76
C THR A 243 -12.35 17.40 9.31
N VAL A 244 -11.51 18.22 8.69
CA VAL A 244 -10.98 17.95 7.35
C VAL A 244 -10.00 16.77 7.45
N PRO A 245 -10.09 15.73 6.59
CA PRO A 245 -9.13 14.63 6.57
C PRO A 245 -7.69 15.15 6.51
N ALA A 246 -6.81 14.69 7.40
CA ALA A 246 -5.41 15.11 7.37
C ALA A 246 -4.66 14.56 6.15
N VAL A 247 -5.07 13.37 5.71
CA VAL A 247 -4.45 12.60 4.65
C VAL A 247 -5.49 11.97 3.74
N ASN A 248 -5.18 11.86 2.45
CA ASN A 248 -5.80 10.90 1.53
C ASN A 248 -4.73 9.99 0.92
N GLN A 249 -4.70 8.72 1.31
CA GLN A 249 -3.74 7.73 0.81
C GLN A 249 -4.27 7.07 -0.48
N VAL A 250 -3.60 7.23 -1.61
CA VAL A 250 -4.05 6.73 -2.93
C VAL A 250 -2.89 6.17 -3.76
N GLU A 251 -3.20 5.39 -4.80
CA GLU A 251 -2.20 4.94 -5.76
C GLU A 251 -1.67 6.14 -6.55
N LEU A 252 -0.36 6.40 -6.44
CA LEU A 252 0.28 7.49 -7.16
C LEU A 252 1.63 7.08 -7.70
N HIS A 253 1.84 7.34 -8.98
CA HIS A 253 3.10 7.17 -9.71
C HIS A 253 2.97 7.88 -11.07
N PRO A 254 4.03 8.03 -11.86
CA PRO A 254 3.95 8.73 -13.15
C PRO A 254 2.87 8.22 -14.13
N TYR A 255 2.52 6.92 -14.07
CA TYR A 255 1.40 6.36 -14.87
C TYR A 255 0.00 6.63 -14.28
N ASN A 256 -0.09 7.10 -13.03
CA ASN A 256 -1.33 7.46 -12.36
C ASN A 256 -1.09 8.69 -11.48
N PRO A 257 -0.87 9.86 -12.08
CA PRO A 257 -0.40 11.04 -11.35
C PRO A 257 -1.51 11.73 -10.56
N GLN A 258 -2.79 11.51 -10.91
CA GLN A 258 -3.97 12.04 -10.22
C GLN A 258 -3.92 13.58 -10.03
N HIS A 259 -3.54 14.33 -11.08
CA HIS A 259 -3.34 15.78 -11.00
C HIS A 259 -4.55 16.54 -10.45
N GLY A 260 -5.77 16.21 -10.89
CA GLY A 260 -7.00 16.85 -10.43
C GLY A 260 -7.29 16.60 -8.94
N LEU A 261 -7.07 15.37 -8.47
CA LEU A 261 -7.21 15.02 -7.05
C LEU A 261 -6.14 15.73 -6.20
N LYS A 262 -4.89 15.78 -6.67
CA LYS A 262 -3.79 16.47 -5.97
C LYS A 262 -4.10 17.96 -5.80
N ALA A 263 -4.53 18.64 -6.86
CA ALA A 263 -4.90 20.05 -6.77
C ALA A 263 -6.03 20.31 -5.77
N TYR A 264 -7.08 19.45 -5.78
CA TYR A 264 -8.16 19.55 -4.82
C TYR A 264 -7.71 19.32 -3.37
N CYS A 265 -6.90 18.29 -3.14
CA CYS A 265 -6.37 17.99 -1.80
C CYS A 265 -5.47 19.13 -1.28
N ASP A 266 -4.61 19.71 -2.12
CA ASP A 266 -3.79 20.86 -1.76
C ASP A 266 -4.64 22.07 -1.34
N GLU A 267 -5.71 22.37 -2.07
CA GLU A 267 -6.65 23.45 -1.74
C GLU A 267 -7.31 23.25 -0.36
N LYS A 268 -7.61 22.00 -0.01
CA LYS A 268 -8.23 21.65 1.29
C LYS A 268 -7.21 21.41 2.41
N GLY A 269 -5.91 21.48 2.14
CA GLY A 269 -4.87 21.15 3.12
C GLY A 269 -4.82 19.65 3.48
N ILE A 270 -5.26 18.78 2.58
CA ILE A 270 -5.21 17.33 2.71
C ILE A 270 -3.91 16.84 2.08
N VAL A 271 -3.04 16.19 2.85
CA VAL A 271 -1.78 15.65 2.30
C VAL A 271 -2.07 14.34 1.56
N LEU A 272 -1.61 14.22 0.31
CA LEU A 272 -1.65 12.93 -0.38
C LEU A 272 -0.53 12.01 0.10
N GLU A 273 -0.85 10.72 0.22
CA GLU A 273 0.13 9.66 0.44
C GLU A 273 0.08 8.63 -0.71
N ALA A 274 1.22 8.41 -1.33
CA ALA A 274 1.40 7.50 -2.45
C ALA A 274 1.67 6.07 -1.96
N TYR A 275 0.72 5.17 -2.15
CA TYR A 275 1.00 3.72 -2.13
C TYR A 275 1.32 3.22 -3.55
N SER A 276 1.97 2.06 -3.64
CA SER A 276 2.45 1.46 -4.90
C SER A 276 3.26 2.41 -5.80
N PRO A 277 4.18 3.23 -5.26
CA PRO A 277 4.87 4.27 -6.05
C PRO A 277 5.75 3.72 -7.18
N LEU A 278 6.03 2.41 -7.19
CA LEU A 278 6.84 1.72 -8.18
C LEU A 278 6.00 0.97 -9.24
N GLY A 279 4.66 1.03 -9.17
CA GLY A 279 3.75 0.31 -10.07
C GLY A 279 3.33 -1.08 -9.60
N SER A 280 3.30 -1.30 -8.28
CA SER A 280 2.88 -2.58 -7.67
C SER A 280 3.83 -3.75 -8.03
N ASN A 281 3.27 -4.94 -8.31
CA ASN A 281 4.03 -6.14 -8.64
C ASN A 281 4.98 -5.91 -9.82
N ASP A 282 6.18 -6.51 -9.75
CA ASP A 282 7.21 -6.48 -10.79
C ASP A 282 7.78 -5.07 -11.14
N SER A 283 7.29 -4.01 -10.48
CA SER A 283 7.77 -2.63 -10.62
C SER A 283 7.92 -2.17 -12.08
N PRO A 284 6.83 -2.21 -12.88
CA PRO A 284 6.87 -2.01 -14.33
C PRO A 284 7.39 -0.65 -14.76
N LEU A 285 7.36 0.35 -13.87
CA LEU A 285 7.88 1.69 -14.16
C LEU A 285 9.42 1.75 -14.14
N HIS A 286 10.11 0.73 -13.61
CA HIS A 286 11.56 0.69 -13.63
C HIS A 286 12.12 0.62 -15.05
N GLU A 287 11.43 -0.03 -15.97
CA GLU A 287 11.88 -0.22 -17.35
C GLU A 287 11.44 0.93 -18.28
N ASP A 288 10.74 1.94 -17.76
CA ASP A 288 10.30 3.08 -18.57
C ASP A 288 11.52 3.90 -19.06
N PRO A 289 11.67 4.15 -20.37
CA PRO A 289 12.82 4.88 -20.90
C PRO A 289 13.01 6.29 -20.34
N VAL A 290 11.92 6.99 -20.00
CA VAL A 290 11.97 8.34 -19.41
C VAL A 290 12.45 8.24 -17.97
N VAL A 291 11.93 7.29 -17.19
CA VAL A 291 12.40 7.04 -15.81
C VAL A 291 13.88 6.67 -15.79
N GLN A 292 14.31 5.79 -16.70
CA GLN A 292 15.72 5.40 -16.86
C GLN A 292 16.62 6.57 -17.27
N ALA A 293 16.15 7.44 -18.17
CA ALA A 293 16.90 8.63 -18.58
C ALA A 293 17.10 9.61 -17.42
N VAL A 294 16.06 9.88 -16.63
CA VAL A 294 16.14 10.72 -15.43
C VAL A 294 17.03 10.07 -14.37
N ALA A 295 16.92 8.75 -14.16
CA ALA A 295 17.76 8.01 -13.22
C ALA A 295 19.25 8.13 -13.58
N LYS A 296 19.58 7.99 -14.87
CA LYS A 296 20.94 8.17 -15.40
C LYS A 296 21.43 9.61 -15.27
N LYS A 297 20.58 10.61 -15.52
CA LYS A 297 20.92 12.04 -15.38
C LYS A 297 21.38 12.38 -13.95
N HIS A 298 20.79 11.74 -12.94
CA HIS A 298 21.05 12.00 -11.53
C HIS A 298 21.98 10.98 -10.85
N ASP A 299 22.46 9.96 -11.58
CA ASP A 299 23.27 8.86 -11.04
C ASP A 299 22.60 8.12 -9.86
N VAL A 300 21.30 7.84 -10.00
CA VAL A 300 20.50 7.12 -9.00
C VAL A 300 19.71 5.97 -9.63
N SER A 301 19.05 5.15 -8.79
CA SER A 301 18.18 4.08 -9.28
C SER A 301 16.82 4.62 -9.77
N PRO A 302 16.13 3.91 -10.68
CA PRO A 302 14.74 4.21 -11.07
C PRO A 302 13.80 4.33 -9.86
N ALA A 303 13.96 3.46 -8.86
CA ALA A 303 13.18 3.53 -7.61
C ALA A 303 13.39 4.86 -6.87
N THR A 304 14.62 5.37 -6.83
CA THR A 304 14.94 6.67 -6.21
C THR A 304 14.24 7.81 -6.94
N VAL A 305 14.20 7.77 -8.29
CA VAL A 305 13.47 8.75 -9.10
C VAL A 305 11.97 8.71 -8.81
N LEU A 306 11.36 7.53 -8.80
CA LEU A 306 9.92 7.36 -8.57
C LEU A 306 9.48 7.79 -7.17
N ILE A 307 10.30 7.50 -6.15
CA ILE A 307 10.10 7.99 -4.77
C ILE A 307 10.26 9.51 -4.73
N SER A 308 11.33 10.04 -5.33
CA SER A 308 11.62 11.48 -5.35
C SER A 308 10.56 12.27 -6.10
N TYR A 309 10.00 11.72 -7.17
CA TYR A 309 8.90 12.32 -7.91
C TYR A 309 7.72 12.67 -7.00
N GLN A 310 7.33 11.78 -6.10
CA GLN A 310 6.23 12.05 -5.16
C GLN A 310 6.61 13.13 -4.14
N VAL A 311 7.79 13.02 -3.54
CA VAL A 311 8.22 13.98 -2.52
C VAL A 311 8.38 15.39 -3.09
N ASN A 312 8.91 15.54 -4.31
CA ASN A 312 9.02 16.84 -4.99
C ASN A 312 7.63 17.44 -5.35
N ARG A 313 6.57 16.62 -5.41
CA ARG A 313 5.17 17.07 -5.56
C ARG A 313 4.48 17.43 -4.24
N GLY A 314 5.18 17.32 -3.11
CA GLY A 314 4.56 17.50 -1.79
C GLY A 314 3.70 16.31 -1.36
N VAL A 315 3.99 15.11 -1.89
CA VAL A 315 3.27 13.88 -1.60
C VAL A 315 4.16 12.99 -0.72
N VAL A 316 3.59 12.46 0.36
CA VAL A 316 4.23 11.42 1.17
C VAL A 316 4.33 10.15 0.34
N VAL A 317 5.39 9.36 0.47
CA VAL A 317 5.55 8.12 -0.30
C VAL A 317 5.83 6.90 0.58
N LEU A 318 5.17 5.78 0.26
CA LEU A 318 5.22 4.53 1.02
C LEU A 318 5.75 3.36 0.18
N PRO A 319 7.06 3.35 -0.17
CA PRO A 319 7.63 2.23 -0.90
C PRO A 319 7.71 0.99 -0.01
N LYS A 320 7.13 -0.12 -0.48
CA LYS A 320 7.25 -1.42 0.19
C LYS A 320 8.57 -2.09 -0.19
N SER A 321 9.30 -2.61 0.79
CA SER A 321 10.40 -3.54 0.55
C SER A 321 10.64 -4.46 1.73
N VAL A 322 11.15 -5.66 1.45
CA VAL A 322 11.66 -6.60 2.46
C VAL A 322 13.18 -6.77 2.38
N THR A 323 13.82 -6.16 1.37
CA THR A 323 15.26 -6.24 1.15
C THR A 323 15.96 -5.09 1.89
N PRO A 324 16.83 -5.34 2.88
CA PRO A 324 17.40 -4.28 3.71
C PRO A 324 18.12 -3.18 2.93
N SER A 325 18.92 -3.53 1.92
CA SER A 325 19.62 -2.53 1.08
C SER A 325 18.66 -1.64 0.28
N ARG A 326 17.51 -2.17 -0.15
CA ARG A 326 16.47 -1.40 -0.83
C ARG A 326 15.73 -0.49 0.15
N ILE A 327 15.49 -0.94 1.39
CA ILE A 327 14.94 -0.10 2.45
C ILE A 327 15.87 1.09 2.68
N ASP A 328 17.18 0.88 2.87
CA ASP A 328 18.10 2.01 3.08
C ASP A 328 18.19 2.93 1.85
N ALA A 329 18.12 2.38 0.63
CA ALA A 329 18.12 3.17 -0.60
C ALA A 329 16.84 4.00 -0.79
N ASN A 330 15.67 3.44 -0.46
CA ASN A 330 14.37 4.11 -0.60
C ASN A 330 14.25 5.36 0.29
N ALA A 331 15.10 5.52 1.30
CA ALA A 331 15.12 6.67 2.20
C ALA A 331 15.79 7.89 1.54
N LYS A 332 16.62 7.63 0.52
CA LYS A 332 17.37 8.66 -0.18
C LYS A 332 16.46 9.30 -1.21
N VAL A 333 16.21 10.58 -1.04
CA VAL A 333 15.38 11.37 -1.94
C VAL A 333 16.23 12.46 -2.54
N ILE A 334 16.10 12.67 -3.85
CA ILE A 334 16.82 13.69 -4.59
C ILE A 334 15.88 14.80 -5.06
N LYS A 335 16.45 15.98 -5.29
CA LYS A 335 15.71 17.06 -5.93
C LYS A 335 15.63 16.77 -7.42
N LEU A 336 14.43 16.76 -7.96
CA LEU A 336 14.18 16.69 -9.40
C LEU A 336 13.99 18.12 -9.92
N ASP A 337 14.58 18.45 -11.06
CA ASP A 337 14.42 19.77 -11.65
C ASP A 337 13.11 19.88 -12.44
N ALA A 338 12.79 21.08 -12.92
CA ALA A 338 11.53 21.35 -13.60
C ALA A 338 11.36 20.53 -14.89
N ASP A 339 12.46 20.19 -15.56
CA ASP A 339 12.42 19.37 -16.78
C ASP A 339 12.16 17.89 -16.43
N ASP A 340 12.82 17.36 -15.40
CA ASP A 340 12.54 16.01 -14.90
C ASP A 340 11.08 15.85 -14.48
N MET A 341 10.57 16.81 -13.70
CA MET A 341 9.19 16.81 -13.24
C MET A 341 8.21 16.85 -14.42
N LYS A 342 8.46 17.71 -15.41
CA LYS A 342 7.63 17.81 -16.61
C LYS A 342 7.61 16.50 -17.41
N GLN A 343 8.76 15.86 -17.61
CA GLN A 343 8.84 14.58 -18.33
C GLN A 343 8.08 13.48 -17.60
N LEU A 344 8.24 13.37 -16.28
CA LEU A 344 7.56 12.35 -15.48
C LEU A 344 6.04 12.59 -15.39
N ASP A 345 5.60 13.84 -15.23
CA ASP A 345 4.17 14.21 -15.21
C ASP A 345 3.49 13.92 -16.56
N GLY A 346 4.23 14.02 -17.68
CA GLY A 346 3.69 13.77 -19.02
C GLY A 346 3.37 12.31 -19.33
N LEU A 347 3.98 11.34 -18.63
CA LEU A 347 3.92 9.92 -19.01
C LEU A 347 2.49 9.37 -19.13
N ALA A 348 1.63 9.70 -18.17
CA ALA A 348 0.24 9.30 -18.21
C ALA A 348 -0.50 9.85 -19.44
N ALA A 349 -0.37 11.16 -19.68
CA ALA A 349 -1.01 11.84 -20.81
C ALA A 349 -0.46 11.38 -22.17
N ASP A 350 0.80 10.95 -22.22
CA ASP A 350 1.47 10.38 -23.40
C ASP A 350 1.08 8.91 -23.67
N GLY A 351 -0.09 8.48 -23.17
CA GLY A 351 -0.67 7.17 -23.44
C GLY A 351 -0.22 6.06 -22.48
N LYS A 352 0.47 6.38 -21.39
CA LYS A 352 0.88 5.39 -20.36
C LYS A 352 -0.03 5.38 -19.13
N GLN A 353 -1.16 6.10 -19.14
CA GLN A 353 -2.13 6.09 -18.04
C GLN A 353 -2.51 4.66 -17.66
N ARG A 354 -2.25 4.29 -16.40
CA ARG A 354 -2.55 2.96 -15.89
C ARG A 354 -2.66 2.96 -14.37
N ARG A 355 -3.78 2.45 -13.87
CA ARG A 355 -3.98 2.06 -12.47
C ARG A 355 -3.65 0.57 -12.31
N PHE A 356 -2.85 0.21 -11.31
CA PHE A 356 -2.50 -1.18 -11.01
C PHE A 356 -3.33 -1.77 -9.86
N VAL A 357 -3.90 -0.92 -9.00
CA VAL A 357 -4.71 -1.35 -7.84
C VAL A 357 -6.16 -0.94 -8.04
N SER A 358 -6.93 -1.82 -8.68
CA SER A 358 -8.38 -1.71 -8.87
C SER A 358 -9.10 -3.00 -8.46
N PRO A 359 -9.27 -3.26 -7.14
CA PRO A 359 -10.01 -4.44 -6.69
C PRO A 359 -11.46 -4.41 -7.22
N PRO A 360 -12.08 -5.58 -7.47
CA PRO A 360 -13.40 -5.66 -8.10
C PRO A 360 -14.52 -5.33 -7.10
N TRP A 361 -14.67 -4.06 -6.76
CA TRP A 361 -15.73 -3.56 -5.90
C TRP A 361 -17.07 -3.38 -6.64
N GLY A 362 -17.10 -3.57 -7.96
CA GLY A 362 -18.31 -3.32 -8.77
C GLY A 362 -18.71 -1.84 -8.81
N THR A 363 -17.75 -0.94 -8.59
CA THR A 363 -17.86 0.51 -8.74
C THR A 363 -16.50 1.12 -9.06
N ASP A 364 -16.50 2.30 -9.67
CA ASP A 364 -15.32 3.07 -10.05
C ASP A 364 -14.85 4.07 -8.98
N PHE A 365 -15.62 4.22 -7.89
CA PHE A 365 -15.42 5.24 -6.85
C PHE A 365 -15.29 6.68 -7.38
N GLY A 366 -15.83 6.98 -8.55
CA GLY A 366 -15.70 8.30 -9.17
C GLY A 366 -14.31 8.61 -9.73
N TYR A 367 -13.48 7.60 -9.96
CA TYR A 367 -12.27 7.74 -10.77
C TYR A 367 -12.58 7.45 -12.23
N ASP A 368 -12.03 8.26 -13.14
CA ASP A 368 -12.21 8.08 -14.59
C ASP A 368 -11.30 7.00 -15.17
N ASP A 369 -10.40 6.43 -14.37
CA ASP A 369 -9.35 5.49 -14.77
C ASP A 369 -9.36 4.18 -13.98
N TRP A 370 -10.46 3.87 -13.28
CA TRP A 370 -10.61 2.68 -12.45
C TRP A 370 -10.58 1.38 -13.26
N PHE A 371 -11.30 1.37 -14.38
CA PHE A 371 -11.39 0.25 -15.32
C PHE A 371 -10.69 0.58 -16.64
N GLY A 372 -9.42 0.98 -16.55
CA GLY A 372 -8.66 1.49 -17.68
C GLY A 372 -9.05 2.93 -18.06
N PRO A 373 -8.42 3.51 -19.09
CA PRO A 373 -8.71 4.87 -19.53
C PRO A 373 -10.20 5.07 -19.84
N ASP A 374 -10.78 6.13 -19.29
CA ASP A 374 -12.21 6.50 -19.39
C ASP A 374 -13.19 5.41 -18.89
N ASN A 375 -12.70 4.52 -18.03
CA ASN A 375 -13.39 3.31 -17.55
C ASN A 375 -13.96 2.41 -18.65
N LYS A 376 -13.30 2.36 -19.81
CA LYS A 376 -13.77 1.60 -20.98
C LYS A 376 -13.76 0.07 -20.78
N ASP A 377 -12.95 -0.44 -19.86
CA ASP A 377 -12.77 -1.87 -19.60
C ASP A 377 -13.63 -2.36 -18.41
N ALA A 378 -14.68 -1.61 -18.06
CA ALA A 378 -15.55 -1.92 -16.93
C ALA A 378 -16.37 -3.20 -17.14
N PRO A 379 -16.44 -4.11 -16.16
CA PRO A 379 -17.31 -5.28 -16.22
C PRO A 379 -18.80 -4.90 -16.36
N GLU A 380 -19.59 -5.78 -16.96
CA GLU A 380 -21.06 -5.64 -16.99
C GLU A 380 -21.64 -5.51 -15.57
N GLY A 381 -22.62 -4.63 -15.39
CA GLY A 381 -23.24 -4.35 -14.09
C GLY A 381 -22.40 -3.46 -13.17
N THR A 382 -21.29 -2.90 -13.65
CA THR A 382 -20.52 -1.88 -12.93
C THR A 382 -21.36 -0.64 -12.66
N VAL A 383 -21.22 -0.12 -11.45
CA VAL A 383 -21.84 1.14 -11.04
C VAL A 383 -20.86 2.29 -11.21
N PHE A 384 -21.16 3.23 -12.11
CA PHE A 384 -20.32 4.39 -12.41
C PHE A 384 -20.73 5.61 -11.59
N GLU A 385 -20.07 5.81 -10.45
CA GLU A 385 -20.24 7.00 -9.63
C GLU A 385 -19.72 8.25 -10.34
N SER A 386 -18.69 8.10 -11.19
CA SER A 386 -18.15 9.18 -12.03
C SER A 386 -19.19 9.75 -13.00
N ARG A 387 -20.18 8.94 -13.39
CA ARG A 387 -21.23 9.28 -14.36
C ARG A 387 -22.58 9.57 -13.69
N GLY A 388 -22.64 9.54 -12.36
CA GLY A 388 -23.87 9.74 -11.61
C GLY A 388 -24.88 8.60 -11.77
N GLU A 389 -24.43 7.40 -12.16
CA GLU A 389 -25.31 6.22 -12.36
C GLU A 389 -25.84 5.64 -11.04
N THR A 390 -25.28 6.08 -9.91
CA THR A 390 -25.85 5.87 -8.58
C THR A 390 -25.74 7.13 -7.75
N PHE A 391 -26.71 7.25 -6.83
CA PHE A 391 -27.06 8.39 -5.97
C PHE A 391 -28.07 9.38 -6.57
N ALA A 392 -29.34 8.99 -6.43
CA ALA A 392 -30.35 9.91 -5.88
C ALA A 392 -30.03 10.18 -4.40
#